data_AF-A0A355YHM7-F1
#
_entry.id   AF-A0A355YHM7-F1
#
_cell.length_a   1.000
_cell.length_b   1.000
_cell.length_c   1.000
_cell.angle_alpha   90.00
_cell.angle_beta   90.00
_cell.angle_gamma   90.00
#
_symmetry.space_group_name_H-M   'P 1'
#
loop_
_entity.id
_entity.type
_entity.pdbx_description
1 polymer ?
#
loop_
_entity_poly.entity_id
_entity_poly.type
_entity_poly.pdbx_seq_one_letter_code
_entity_poly.pdbx_strand_id
1 'polypeptide(L)'
;MTAAASLAPARRFEARQVFQRLSYLQYPALLVALAYAALPLFRGLDGLLDAFNSALLYAGVGIGMSSLQDPARTQNKVSREVWEDPRKGYWMLWLLTVQALLPIVLGLLGAALAESAALSQLSLGLVAFGMGMIGLLKTAIEMREHHRRDRRAPVTETMVLEKAA
;
A
#
# COMPACT_ATOMS: atom_id res chain seq x y z
N MET A 1 -23.91 28.98 -44.20
CA MET A 1 -24.16 28.12 -43.03
C MET A 1 -23.19 26.94 -43.11
N THR A 2 -22.01 27.07 -42.52
CA THR A 2 -20.98 26.02 -42.53
C THR A 2 -20.85 25.45 -41.13
N ALA A 3 -21.32 24.22 -40.96
CA ALA A 3 -21.25 23.49 -39.71
C ALA A 3 -19.79 23.13 -39.41
N ALA A 4 -19.25 23.65 -38.30
CA ALA A 4 -17.98 23.20 -37.76
C ALA A 4 -18.14 21.79 -37.22
N ALA A 5 -17.54 20.81 -37.90
CA ALA A 5 -17.41 19.46 -37.40
C ALA A 5 -16.54 19.48 -36.14
N SER A 6 -17.16 19.27 -34.98
CA SER A 6 -16.44 19.06 -33.72
C SER A 6 -15.65 17.76 -33.82
N LEU A 7 -14.33 17.85 -33.96
CA LEU A 7 -13.44 16.70 -33.84
C LEU A 7 -13.50 16.18 -32.40
N ALA A 8 -13.99 14.96 -32.22
CA ALA A 8 -13.95 14.28 -30.93
C ALA A 8 -12.49 14.20 -30.43
N PRO A 9 -12.22 14.53 -29.16
CA PRO A 9 -10.86 14.49 -28.63
C PRO A 9 -10.33 13.06 -28.69
N ALA A 10 -9.18 12.88 -29.33
CA ALA A 10 -8.46 11.60 -29.36
C ALA A 10 -8.24 11.11 -27.91
N ARG A 11 -8.70 9.90 -27.59
CA ARG A 11 -8.46 9.24 -26.29
C ARG A 11 -6.96 9.09 -26.08
N ARG A 12 -6.34 10.04 -25.37
CA ARG A 12 -4.98 9.87 -24.87
C ARG A 12 -5.06 8.82 -23.76
N PHE A 13 -4.39 7.69 -23.96
CA PHE A 13 -4.15 6.73 -22.89
C PHE A 13 -3.28 7.43 -21.85
N GLU A 14 -3.88 7.86 -20.74
CA GLU A 14 -3.15 8.48 -19.65
C GLU A 14 -2.48 7.38 -18.82
N ALA A 15 -1.17 7.47 -18.61
CA ALA A 15 -0.41 6.51 -17.81
C ALA A 15 -1.07 6.24 -16.45
N ARG A 16 -1.65 7.28 -15.82
CA ARG A 16 -2.42 7.16 -14.58
C ARG A 16 -3.52 6.10 -14.66
N GLN A 17 -4.29 6.04 -15.74
CA GLN A 17 -5.38 5.07 -15.89
C GLN A 17 -4.85 3.64 -16.00
N VAL A 18 -3.67 3.44 -16.59
CA VAL A 18 -3.00 2.13 -16.64
C VAL A 18 -2.58 1.71 -15.24
N PHE A 19 -1.94 2.59 -14.48
CA PHE A 19 -1.50 2.31 -13.11
C PHE A 19 -2.68 1.96 -12.19
N GLN A 20 -3.80 2.67 -12.31
CA GLN A 20 -5.04 2.36 -11.58
C GLN A 20 -5.64 1.01 -11.98
N ARG A 21 -5.50 0.57 -13.24
CA ARG A 21 -5.94 -0.78 -13.63
C ARG A 21 -5.01 -1.85 -13.08
N LEU A 22 -3.70 -1.62 -13.15
CA LEU A 22 -2.70 -2.53 -12.63
C LEU A 22 -2.82 -2.71 -11.13
N SER A 23 -3.21 -1.68 -10.37
CA SER A 23 -3.43 -1.82 -8.94
C SER A 23 -4.50 -2.87 -8.58
N TYR A 24 -5.48 -3.14 -9.46
CA TYR A 24 -6.47 -4.18 -9.20
C TYR A 24 -5.90 -5.61 -9.28
N LEU A 25 -4.69 -5.80 -9.83
CA LEU A 25 -3.96 -7.08 -9.72
C LEU A 25 -3.56 -7.40 -8.28
N GLN A 26 -3.64 -6.43 -7.37
CA GLN A 26 -3.57 -6.66 -5.93
C GLN A 26 -4.52 -7.78 -5.48
N TYR A 27 -5.79 -7.73 -5.90
CA TYR A 27 -6.81 -8.65 -5.40
C TYR A 27 -6.55 -10.12 -5.76
N PRO A 28 -6.26 -10.49 -7.03
CA PRO A 28 -5.91 -11.86 -7.36
C PRO A 28 -4.59 -12.29 -6.69
N ALA A 29 -3.59 -11.40 -6.58
CA ALA A 29 -2.34 -11.74 -5.87
C ALA A 29 -2.60 -12.05 -4.39
N LEU A 30 -3.41 -11.23 -3.69
CA LEU A 30 -3.78 -11.46 -2.30
C LEU A 30 -4.64 -12.72 -2.13
N LEU A 31 -5.51 -13.04 -3.09
CA LEU A 31 -6.29 -14.27 -3.06
C LEU A 31 -5.38 -15.51 -3.13
N VAL A 32 -4.38 -15.49 -4.01
CA VAL A 32 -3.39 -16.57 -4.11
C VAL A 32 -2.55 -16.65 -2.83
N ALA A 33 -2.14 -15.51 -2.27
CA ALA A 33 -1.43 -15.47 -0.99
C ALA A 33 -2.23 -16.13 0.14
N LEU A 34 -3.53 -15.82 0.24
CA LEU A 34 -4.43 -16.43 1.22
C LEU A 34 -4.60 -17.94 0.98
N ALA A 35 -4.72 -18.37 -0.28
CA ALA A 35 -4.81 -19.79 -0.61
C ALA A 35 -3.56 -20.57 -0.13
N TYR A 36 -2.36 -20.02 -0.37
CA TYR A 36 -1.12 -20.61 0.12
C TYR A 36 -1.01 -20.58 1.65
N ALA A 37 -1.43 -19.50 2.30
CA ALA A 37 -1.43 -19.41 3.76
C ALA A 37 -2.40 -20.42 4.41
N ALA A 38 -3.53 -20.72 3.76
CA ALA A 38 -4.51 -21.68 4.24
C ALA A 38 -4.17 -23.14 3.89
N LEU A 39 -3.32 -23.37 2.89
CA LEU A 39 -3.00 -24.71 2.38
C LEU A 39 -2.57 -25.73 3.46
N PRO A 40 -1.73 -25.36 4.46
CA PRO A 40 -1.32 -26.28 5.53
C PRO A 40 -2.48 -26.78 6.40
N LEU A 41 -3.59 -26.04 6.47
CA LEU A 41 -4.78 -26.46 7.22
C LEU A 41 -5.48 -27.67 6.58
N PHE A 42 -5.25 -27.89 5.28
CA PHE A 42 -5.87 -28.98 4.52
C PHE A 42 -4.90 -30.11 4.17
N ARG A 43 -3.59 -29.80 4.05
CA ARG A 43 -2.55 -30.76 3.64
C ARG A 43 -1.61 -31.18 4.76
N GLY A 44 -1.77 -30.64 5.97
CA GLY A 44 -0.84 -30.87 7.08
C GLY A 44 0.38 -29.95 7.04
N LEU A 45 1.42 -30.29 7.80
CA LEU A 45 2.63 -29.47 7.95
C LEU A 45 3.69 -29.73 6.87
N ASP A 46 3.47 -30.71 5.99
CA ASP A 46 4.38 -31.00 4.88
C ASP A 46 4.40 -29.84 3.89
N GLY A 47 5.59 -29.31 3.60
CA GLY A 47 5.77 -28.14 2.73
C GLY A 47 5.28 -26.83 3.34
N LEU A 48 5.09 -26.75 4.66
CA LEU A 48 4.65 -25.54 5.37
C LEU A 48 5.48 -24.30 5.01
N LEU A 49 6.81 -24.43 5.00
CA LEU A 49 7.71 -23.31 4.72
C LEU A 49 7.57 -22.83 3.27
N ASP A 50 7.38 -23.74 2.32
CA ASP A 50 7.18 -23.40 0.90
C ASP A 50 5.84 -22.70 0.66
N ALA A 51 4.80 -23.18 1.35
CA ALA A 51 3.48 -22.56 1.33
C ALA A 51 3.53 -21.13 1.91
N PHE A 52 4.19 -20.94 3.06
CA PHE A 52 4.34 -19.61 3.66
C PHE A 52 5.26 -18.69 2.85
N ASN A 53 6.34 -19.21 2.28
CA ASN A 53 7.17 -18.43 1.37
C ASN A 53 6.34 -17.92 0.18
N SER A 54 5.57 -18.81 -0.46
CA SER A 54 4.68 -18.44 -1.56
C SER A 54 3.65 -17.38 -1.12
N ALA A 55 3.03 -17.57 0.05
CA ALA A 55 2.09 -16.61 0.61
C ALA A 55 2.74 -15.22 0.80
N LEU A 56 3.95 -15.15 1.36
CA LEU A 56 4.69 -13.92 1.57
C LEU A 56 5.06 -13.23 0.24
N LEU A 57 5.51 -14.00 -0.76
CA LEU A 57 5.83 -13.48 -2.09
C LEU A 57 4.60 -12.87 -2.77
N TYR A 58 3.48 -13.61 -2.83
CA TYR A 58 2.24 -13.11 -3.43
C TYR A 58 1.63 -11.95 -2.64
N ALA A 59 1.72 -11.98 -1.31
CA ALA A 59 1.27 -10.88 -0.46
C ALA A 59 2.12 -9.62 -0.70
N GLY A 60 3.44 -9.75 -0.78
CA GLY A 60 4.35 -8.64 -1.10
C GLY A 60 4.03 -8.00 -2.44
N VAL A 61 3.83 -8.81 -3.49
CA VAL A 61 3.40 -8.32 -4.81
C VAL A 61 2.04 -7.63 -4.72
N GLY A 62 1.04 -8.28 -4.11
CA GLY A 62 -0.30 -7.75 -4.02
C GLY A 62 -0.37 -6.42 -3.26
N ILE A 63 0.27 -6.34 -2.10
CA ILE A 63 0.36 -5.11 -1.30
C ILE A 63 1.16 -4.04 -2.05
N GLY A 64 2.27 -4.40 -2.70
CA GLY A 64 3.06 -3.46 -3.51
C GLY A 64 2.22 -2.83 -4.63
N MET A 65 1.37 -3.61 -5.30
CA MET A 65 0.45 -3.10 -6.33
C MET A 65 -0.59 -2.11 -5.79
N SER A 66 -0.94 -2.19 -4.49
CA SER A 66 -1.83 -1.20 -3.86
C SER A 66 -1.27 0.21 -3.93
N SER A 67 0.06 0.36 -4.03
CA SER A 67 0.70 1.67 -4.09
C SER A 67 0.46 2.45 -5.39
N LEU A 68 -0.03 1.76 -6.42
CA LEU A 68 -0.39 2.36 -7.71
C LEU A 68 -1.79 3.00 -7.68
N GLN A 69 -2.55 2.79 -6.61
CA GLN A 69 -3.88 3.38 -6.41
C GLN A 69 -3.77 4.89 -6.15
N ASP A 70 -4.90 5.60 -6.30
CA ASP A 70 -4.97 7.04 -6.08
C ASP A 70 -4.98 7.38 -4.57
N PRO A 71 -3.91 8.00 -4.02
CA PRO A 71 -3.84 8.32 -2.60
C PRO A 71 -4.74 9.48 -2.17
N ALA A 72 -5.32 10.24 -3.12
CA ALA A 72 -6.22 11.36 -2.81
C ALA A 72 -7.65 10.92 -2.43
N ARG A 73 -7.96 9.62 -2.54
CA ARG A 73 -9.26 9.05 -2.18
C ARG A 73 -9.13 8.15 -0.95
N THR A 74 -9.65 8.58 0.20
CA THR A 74 -9.85 7.67 1.33
C THR A 74 -11.02 6.73 1.03
N GLN A 75 -10.77 5.42 1.04
CA GLN A 75 -11.81 4.43 0.76
C GLN A 75 -12.83 4.24 1.89
N ASN A 76 -12.52 4.66 3.14
CA ASN A 76 -13.36 4.36 4.31
C ASN A 76 -13.39 5.54 5.32
N LYS A 77 -14.50 5.70 6.05
CA LYS A 77 -14.67 6.70 7.13
C LYS A 77 -13.62 6.54 8.23
N VAL A 78 -13.36 5.30 8.64
CA VAL A 78 -12.33 4.98 9.66
C VAL A 78 -10.93 5.38 9.19
N SER A 79 -10.60 5.07 7.92
CA SER A 79 -9.33 5.48 7.31
C SER A 79 -9.20 7.01 7.34
N ARG A 80 -10.25 7.72 6.92
CA ARG A 80 -10.29 9.18 6.94
C ARG A 80 -10.06 9.77 8.32
N GLU A 81 -10.70 9.25 9.36
CA GLU A 81 -10.52 9.72 10.75
C GLU A 81 -9.08 9.52 11.25
N VAL A 82 -8.41 8.44 10.84
CA VAL A 82 -7.00 8.18 11.19
C VAL A 82 -6.07 9.19 10.52
N TRP A 83 -6.29 9.49 9.23
CA TRP A 83 -5.40 10.37 8.47
C TRP A 83 -5.64 11.86 8.71
N GLU A 84 -6.85 12.25 9.11
CA GLU A 84 -7.17 13.64 9.45
C GLU A 84 -6.60 14.05 10.83
N ASP A 85 -6.48 13.11 11.77
CA ASP A 85 -5.92 13.33 13.11
C ASP A 85 -4.38 13.27 13.10
N PRO A 86 -3.69 14.31 13.61
CA PRO A 86 -2.23 14.39 13.56
C PRO A 86 -1.53 13.29 14.37
N ARG A 87 -2.08 12.91 15.53
CA ARG A 87 -1.51 11.90 16.43
C ARG A 87 -1.75 10.49 15.89
N LYS A 88 -2.99 10.20 15.48
CA LYS A 88 -3.34 8.87 14.93
C LYS A 88 -2.61 8.61 13.62
N GLY A 89 -2.54 9.60 12.73
CA GLY A 89 -1.80 9.49 11.48
C GLY A 89 -0.30 9.28 11.70
N TYR A 90 0.30 9.94 12.69
CA TYR A 90 1.71 9.72 13.04
C TYR A 90 1.97 8.30 13.55
N TRP A 91 1.14 7.81 14.48
CA TRP A 91 1.25 6.44 15.00
C TRP A 91 1.03 5.39 13.92
N MET A 92 0.07 5.60 13.02
CA MET A 92 -0.18 4.71 11.90
C MET A 92 1.03 4.63 10.95
N LEU A 93 1.66 5.76 10.64
CA LEU A 93 2.88 5.75 9.82
C LEU A 93 4.01 4.99 10.51
N TRP A 94 4.22 5.19 11.82
CA TRP A 94 5.20 4.42 12.58
C TRP A 94 4.93 2.92 12.56
N LEU A 95 3.67 2.52 12.75
CA LEU A 95 3.26 1.12 12.70
C LEU A 95 3.58 0.51 11.32
N LEU A 96 3.22 1.21 10.24
CA LEU A 96 3.51 0.76 8.87
C LEU A 96 5.02 0.71 8.58
N THR A 97 5.80 1.65 9.10
CA THR A 97 7.27 1.61 9.01
C THR A 97 7.83 0.36 9.69
N VAL A 98 7.40 0.06 10.92
CA VAL A 98 7.85 -1.14 11.63
C VAL A 98 7.41 -2.41 10.88
N GLN A 99 6.16 -2.47 10.41
CA GLN A 99 5.68 -3.62 9.64
C GLN A 99 6.38 -3.79 8.28
N ALA A 100 6.90 -2.72 7.69
CA ALA A 100 7.69 -2.82 6.46
C ALA A 100 9.14 -3.24 6.74
N LEU A 101 9.79 -2.65 7.75
CA LEU A 101 11.21 -2.86 8.00
C LEU A 101 11.51 -4.15 8.77
N LEU A 102 10.65 -4.54 9.72
CA LEU A 102 10.88 -5.74 10.54
C LEU A 102 10.98 -7.02 9.67
N PRO A 103 10.08 -7.28 8.71
CA PRO A 103 10.23 -8.41 7.78
C PRO A 103 11.51 -8.36 6.96
N ILE A 104 11.95 -7.17 6.53
CA ILE A 104 13.19 -7.04 5.76
C ILE A 104 14.40 -7.41 6.62
N VAL A 105 14.50 -6.84 7.83
CA VAL A 105 15.62 -7.12 8.73
C VAL A 105 15.65 -8.58 9.13
N LEU A 106 14.52 -9.14 9.56
CA LEU A 106 14.43 -10.55 9.93
C LEU A 106 14.67 -11.48 8.74
N GLY A 107 14.22 -11.11 7.54
CA GLY A 107 14.42 -11.89 6.33
C GLY A 107 15.88 -11.88 5.86
N LEU A 108 16.57 -10.75 5.96
CA LEU A 108 18.00 -10.68 5.64
C LEU A 108 18.84 -11.45 6.67
N LEU A 109 18.56 -11.29 7.97
CA LEU A 109 19.23 -12.06 9.02
C LEU A 109 18.94 -13.56 8.90
N GLY A 110 17.67 -13.92 8.66
CA GLY A 110 17.25 -15.29 8.46
C GLY A 110 17.91 -15.93 7.26
N ALA A 111 18.03 -15.22 6.13
CA ALA A 111 18.72 -15.72 4.95
C ALA A 111 20.23 -15.90 5.19
N ALA A 112 20.87 -15.02 5.96
CA ALA A 112 22.30 -15.09 6.27
C ALA A 112 22.64 -16.20 7.28
N LEU A 113 21.70 -16.56 8.16
CA LEU A 113 21.88 -17.55 9.23
C LEU A 113 21.20 -18.90 8.92
N ALA A 114 20.53 -19.02 7.77
CA ALA A 114 19.76 -20.22 7.44
C ALA A 114 20.65 -21.45 7.24
N GLU A 115 20.35 -22.52 7.99
CA GLU A 115 21.03 -23.82 7.87
C GLU A 115 20.42 -24.70 6.76
N SER A 116 19.25 -24.32 6.24
CA SER A 116 18.55 -25.07 5.18
C SER A 116 18.07 -24.17 4.06
N ALA A 117 17.98 -24.74 2.85
CA ALA A 117 17.46 -24.03 1.68
C ALA A 117 16.02 -23.52 1.90
N ALA A 118 15.17 -24.30 2.57
CA ALA A 118 13.78 -23.91 2.86
C ALA A 118 13.71 -22.69 3.78
N LEU A 119 14.52 -22.63 4.84
CA LEU A 119 14.60 -21.47 5.73
C LEU A 119 15.15 -20.25 5.00
N SER A 120 16.16 -20.43 4.14
CA SER A 120 16.69 -19.35 3.31
C SER A 120 15.62 -18.80 2.36
N GLN A 121 14.84 -19.66 1.71
CA GLN A 121 13.79 -19.24 0.79
C GLN A 121 12.66 -18.49 1.51
N LEU A 122 12.17 -19.02 2.64
CA LEU A 122 11.18 -18.33 3.47
C LEU A 122 11.66 -16.94 3.91
N SER A 123 12.93 -16.84 4.28
CA SER A 123 13.55 -15.58 4.68
C SER A 123 13.59 -14.57 3.53
N LEU A 124 13.89 -15.01 2.31
CA LEU A 124 13.78 -14.17 1.11
C LEU A 124 12.33 -13.78 0.79
N GLY A 125 11.36 -14.66 1.04
CA GLY A 125 9.93 -14.33 0.98
C GLY A 125 9.55 -13.21 1.96
N LEU A 126 10.10 -13.24 3.17
CA LEU A 126 9.89 -12.20 4.18
C LEU A 126 10.47 -10.84 3.74
N VAL A 127 11.63 -10.85 3.09
CA VAL A 127 12.21 -9.63 2.46
C VAL A 127 11.29 -9.10 1.37
N ALA A 128 10.83 -9.95 0.46
CA ALA A 128 9.93 -9.55 -0.63
C ALA A 128 8.60 -8.99 -0.12
N PHE A 129 8.03 -9.59 0.94
CA PHE A 129 6.86 -9.07 1.63
C PHE A 129 7.10 -7.67 2.18
N GLY A 130 8.20 -7.47 2.93
CA GLY A 130 8.58 -6.17 3.47
C GLY A 130 8.81 -5.11 2.39
N MET A 131 9.42 -5.48 1.26
CA MET A 131 9.56 -4.59 0.09
C MET A 131 8.20 -4.17 -0.48
N GLY A 132 7.22 -5.08 -0.56
CA GLY A 132 5.84 -4.74 -0.91
C GLY A 132 5.20 -3.74 0.06
N MET A 133 5.44 -3.93 1.36
CA MET A 133 4.96 -3.02 2.42
C MET A 133 5.57 -1.61 2.34
N ILE A 134 6.77 -1.44 1.77
CA ILE A 134 7.33 -0.09 1.49
C ILE A 134 6.43 0.67 0.52
N GLY A 135 5.88 0.01 -0.50
CA GLY A 135 4.93 0.61 -1.42
C GLY A 135 3.69 1.13 -0.70
N LEU A 136 3.12 0.33 0.21
CA LEU A 136 1.99 0.74 1.05
C LEU A 136 2.36 1.92 1.96
N LEU A 137 3.55 1.91 2.58
CA LEU A 137 4.02 3.01 3.42
C LEU A 137 4.12 4.32 2.64
N LYS A 138 4.68 4.29 1.42
CA LYS A 138 4.73 5.46 0.52
C LYS A 138 3.32 6.03 0.29
N THR A 139 2.38 5.17 -0.09
CA THR A 139 0.99 5.60 -0.34
C THR A 139 0.31 6.11 0.92
N ALA A 140 0.59 5.53 2.09
CA ALA A 140 0.09 6.02 3.36
C ALA A 140 0.64 7.42 3.71
N ILE A 141 1.91 7.70 3.42
CA ILE A 141 2.51 9.03 3.59
C ILE A 141 1.82 10.05 2.68
N GLU A 142 1.63 9.72 1.40
CA GLU A 142 0.93 10.57 0.42
C GLU A 142 -0.54 10.81 0.83
N MET A 143 -1.24 9.77 1.28
CA MET A 143 -2.61 9.87 1.78
C MET A 143 -2.69 10.76 3.02
N ARG A 144 -1.76 10.63 3.98
CA ARG A 144 -1.69 11.54 5.13
C ARG A 144 -1.43 12.98 4.68
N GLU A 145 -0.59 13.22 3.68
CA GLU A 145 -0.35 14.57 3.18
C GLU A 145 -1.61 15.20 2.55
N HIS A 146 -2.40 14.43 1.82
CA HIS A 146 -3.64 14.92 1.21
C HIS A 146 -4.78 15.18 2.23
N HIS A 147 -4.84 14.39 3.31
CA HIS A 147 -5.99 14.39 4.21
C HIS A 147 -5.76 15.08 5.57
N ARG A 148 -4.51 15.37 5.95
CA ARG A 148 -4.25 16.01 7.25
C ARG A 148 -4.89 17.40 7.36
N ARG A 149 -5.52 17.68 8.51
CA ARG A 149 -6.21 18.96 8.78
C ARG A 149 -5.35 20.01 9.47
N ASP A 150 -4.26 19.60 10.10
CA ASP A 150 -3.24 20.45 10.74
C ASP A 150 -2.63 21.50 9.78
N ARG A 151 -2.50 21.18 8.48
CA ARG A 151 -2.05 22.12 7.44
C ARG A 151 -3.16 23.07 6.93
N ARG A 152 -4.42 22.88 7.35
CA ARG A 152 -5.60 23.64 6.88
C ARG A 152 -6.24 24.56 7.95
N ALA A 153 -5.60 24.77 9.11
CA ALA A 153 -6.02 25.79 10.08
C ALA A 153 -5.59 27.22 9.62
N PRO A 154 -6.34 28.29 9.93
CA PRO A 154 -7.18 28.97 8.96
C PRO A 154 -6.63 30.33 8.52
N VAL A 155 -6.49 30.54 7.20
CA VAL A 155 -6.40 31.88 6.59
C VAL A 155 -7.70 32.68 6.80
N THR A 156 -8.77 32.03 7.29
CA THR A 156 -10.08 32.65 7.52
C THR A 156 -10.15 33.54 8.76
N GLU A 157 -9.32 33.32 9.79
CA GLU A 157 -9.43 34.10 11.03
C GLU A 157 -8.83 35.51 10.90
N THR A 158 -7.83 35.67 10.03
CA THR A 158 -7.21 36.98 9.74
C THR A 158 -8.13 37.90 8.94
N MET A 159 -8.93 37.36 8.00
CA MET A 159 -9.85 38.18 7.18
C MET A 159 -11.09 38.69 7.94
N VAL A 160 -11.47 38.06 9.06
CA VAL A 160 -12.61 38.51 9.88
C VAL A 160 -12.20 39.66 10.80
N LEU A 161 -10.96 39.66 11.30
CA LEU A 161 -10.43 40.76 12.11
C LEU A 161 -10.09 42.01 11.29
N GLU A 162 -9.62 41.86 10.06
CA GLU A 162 -9.30 43.00 9.18
C GLU A 162 -10.54 43.74 8.66
N LYS A 163 -11.72 43.09 8.63
CA LYS A 163 -13.00 43.75 8.29
C LYS A 163 -13.73 44.36 9.48
N ALA A 164 -13.23 44.15 10.70
CA ALA A 164 -13.84 44.64 11.94
C ALA A 164 -13.03 45.77 12.61
N ALA A 165 -11.91 46.20 12.01
CA ALA A 165 -11.10 47.35 12.41
C ALA A 165 -11.25 48.48 11.38
#